data_AF-A0A381ZCM7-F1
#
_entry.id   AF-A0A381ZCM7-F1
#
_cell.length_a   1.000
_cell.length_b   1.000
_cell.length_c   1.000
_cell.angle_alpha   90.00
_cell.angle_beta   90.00
_cell.angle_gamma   90.00
#
_symmetry.space_group_name_H-M   'P 1'
#
loop_
_entity.id
_entity.type
_entity.pdbx_description
1 polymer ?
#
loop_
_entity_poly.entity_id
_entity_poly.type
_entity_poly.pdbx_seq_one_letter_code
_entity_poly.pdbx_strand_id
1 'polypeptide(L)'
;MKQKITIIGLGFVGLSFAAFLGSKNISVIGVDSNKKKIECLREGIPDFYEPKLEYYLKKGIKNIIFTSKIDEIALQTDFIFITVGTPLNKLNEINLEFIKSVISLISKKLKSNKTKPTIIIKSTVVPGTLNFIKKLLEKHKNKEGIDFELLSNPEFLREGSAINDTRNPHVVIVGGNDTKSRKKLVEFYKKIYPKNQDYVKTNATTAEMIKYANNAFLATKITFINSMANICQKIPDTNVDDIAKVMGMDPRISNLFLNAGPGFGGSCFPKDLQALIAYSKNIGYSPKLLETVQNCNNQQ
;
A
#
# COMPACT_ATOMS: atom_id res chain seq x y z
N MET A 1 13.57 -8.54 -23.84
CA MET A 1 12.16 -8.91 -23.57
C MET A 1 11.47 -7.76 -22.84
N LYS A 2 10.22 -7.42 -23.16
CA LYS A 2 9.43 -6.46 -22.36
C LYS A 2 9.21 -7.04 -20.97
N GLN A 3 9.47 -6.26 -19.90
CA GLN A 3 9.20 -6.70 -18.52
C GLN A 3 7.72 -7.04 -18.35
N LYS A 4 7.43 -8.17 -17.71
CA LYS A 4 6.07 -8.61 -17.38
C LYS A 4 5.83 -8.50 -15.88
N ILE A 5 4.64 -8.05 -15.50
CA ILE A 5 4.28 -7.79 -14.10
C ILE A 5 2.97 -8.46 -13.78
N THR A 6 2.93 -9.18 -12.66
CA THR A 6 1.69 -9.68 -12.10
C THR A 6 1.27 -8.82 -10.92
N ILE A 7 -0.01 -8.49 -10.84
CA ILE A 7 -0.62 -7.80 -9.70
C ILE A 7 -1.75 -8.67 -9.17
N ILE A 8 -1.63 -9.11 -7.91
CA ILE A 8 -2.59 -10.01 -7.25
C ILE A 8 -3.39 -9.22 -6.22
N GLY A 9 -4.70 -9.14 -6.43
CA GLY A 9 -5.65 -8.32 -5.71
C GLY A 9 -5.92 -7.03 -6.48
N LEU A 10 -7.08 -6.95 -7.14
CA LEU A 10 -7.50 -5.80 -7.95
C LEU A 10 -8.51 -4.92 -7.19
N GLY A 11 -8.20 -4.68 -5.93
CA GLY A 11 -8.81 -3.60 -5.17
C GLY A 11 -8.22 -2.24 -5.55
N PHE A 12 -8.57 -1.22 -4.77
CA PHE A 12 -8.13 0.17 -4.93
C PHE A 12 -6.64 0.33 -5.30
N VAL A 13 -5.73 -0.29 -4.53
CA VAL A 13 -4.28 -0.22 -4.76
C VAL A 13 -3.88 -0.94 -6.05
N GLY A 14 -4.26 -2.20 -6.19
CA GLY A 14 -3.80 -3.06 -7.28
C GLY A 14 -4.35 -2.64 -8.64
N LEU A 15 -5.64 -2.30 -8.71
CA LEU A 15 -6.27 -1.89 -9.96
C LEU A 15 -5.76 -0.52 -10.44
N SER A 16 -5.56 0.45 -9.53
CA SER A 16 -4.95 1.74 -9.87
C SER A 16 -3.55 1.56 -10.45
N PHE A 17 -2.75 0.68 -9.84
CA PHE A 17 -1.42 0.36 -10.34
C PHE A 17 -1.44 -0.38 -11.68
N ALA A 18 -2.30 -1.38 -11.84
CA ALA A 18 -2.47 -2.12 -13.10
C ALA A 18 -2.87 -1.20 -14.25
N ALA A 19 -3.87 -0.33 -14.03
CA ALA A 19 -4.33 0.65 -15.01
C ALA A 19 -3.20 1.62 -15.42
N PHE A 20 -2.46 2.15 -14.45
CA PHE A 20 -1.33 3.03 -14.72
C PHE A 20 -0.24 2.32 -15.55
N LEU A 21 0.20 1.13 -15.13
CA LEU A 21 1.23 0.36 -15.83
C LEU A 21 0.80 -0.01 -17.25
N GLY A 22 -0.43 -0.49 -17.42
CA GLY A 22 -0.99 -0.78 -18.73
C GLY A 22 -1.01 0.45 -19.64
N SER A 23 -1.34 1.63 -19.10
CA SER A 23 -1.33 2.89 -19.86
C SER A 23 0.07 3.33 -20.31
N LYS A 24 1.12 2.80 -19.67
CA LYS A 24 2.54 2.97 -20.01
C LYS A 24 3.07 1.87 -20.95
N ASN A 25 2.19 1.06 -21.54
CA ASN A 25 2.53 -0.05 -22.42
C ASN A 25 3.37 -1.17 -21.77
N ILE A 26 3.22 -1.34 -20.45
CA ILE A 26 3.81 -2.45 -19.70
C ILE A 26 2.84 -3.61 -19.71
N SER A 27 3.36 -4.82 -19.95
CA SER A 27 2.56 -6.04 -19.93
C SER A 27 2.23 -6.43 -18.49
N VAL A 28 0.95 -6.41 -18.16
CA VAL A 28 0.42 -6.68 -16.82
C VAL A 28 -0.50 -7.90 -16.85
N ILE A 29 -0.41 -8.73 -15.82
CA ILE A 29 -1.40 -9.77 -15.51
C ILE A 29 -2.09 -9.35 -14.22
N GLY A 30 -3.34 -8.92 -14.32
CA GLY A 30 -4.19 -8.60 -13.18
C GLY A 30 -4.92 -9.85 -12.69
N VAL A 31 -4.76 -10.19 -11.41
CA VAL A 31 -5.35 -11.38 -10.80
C VAL A 31 -6.26 -11.00 -9.64
N ASP A 32 -7.51 -11.45 -9.66
CA ASP A 32 -8.45 -11.29 -8.54
C ASP A 32 -9.37 -12.52 -8.42
N SER A 33 -9.69 -12.97 -7.21
CA SER A 33 -10.54 -14.15 -7.02
C SER A 33 -12.00 -13.90 -7.42
N ASN A 34 -12.44 -12.64 -7.46
CA ASN A 34 -13.80 -12.28 -7.84
C ASN A 34 -13.99 -12.37 -9.37
N LYS A 35 -14.62 -13.44 -9.84
CA LYS A 35 -14.89 -13.68 -11.28
C LYS A 35 -15.73 -12.56 -11.92
N LYS A 36 -16.75 -12.07 -11.22
CA LYS A 36 -17.63 -10.99 -11.72
C LYS A 36 -16.83 -9.70 -11.94
N LYS A 37 -15.92 -9.38 -11.00
CA LYS A 37 -14.98 -8.25 -11.15
C LYS A 37 -14.11 -8.45 -12.39
N ILE A 38 -13.52 -9.64 -12.56
CA ILE A 38 -12.67 -9.94 -13.72
C ILE A 38 -13.41 -9.78 -15.04
N GLU A 39 -14.68 -10.20 -15.13
CA GLU A 39 -15.53 -9.98 -16.31
C GLU A 39 -15.72 -8.49 -16.60
N CYS A 40 -16.08 -7.68 -15.60
CA CYS A 40 -16.23 -6.23 -15.78
C CYS A 40 -14.92 -5.54 -16.20
N LEU A 41 -13.80 -5.95 -15.60
CA LEU A 41 -12.49 -5.37 -15.91
C LEU A 41 -12.01 -5.67 -17.32
N ARG A 42 -12.40 -6.81 -17.91
CA ARG A 42 -12.11 -7.12 -19.32
C ARG A 42 -12.82 -6.19 -20.29
N GLU A 43 -13.97 -5.66 -19.89
CA GLU A 43 -14.71 -4.61 -20.63
C GLU A 43 -14.22 -3.20 -20.28
N GLY A 44 -13.19 -3.07 -19.43
CA GLY A 44 -12.65 -1.79 -19.00
C GLY A 44 -13.53 -1.03 -18.01
N ILE A 45 -14.38 -1.75 -17.27
CA ILE A 45 -15.33 -1.19 -16.31
C ILE A 45 -14.84 -1.52 -14.88
N PRO A 46 -14.36 -0.53 -14.09
CA PRO A 46 -13.97 -0.76 -12.70
C PRO A 46 -15.20 -0.97 -11.80
N ASP A 47 -15.04 -1.72 -10.71
CA ASP A 47 -16.11 -2.04 -9.75
C ASP A 47 -16.24 -1.02 -8.61
N PHE A 48 -15.48 0.07 -8.67
CA PHE A 48 -15.56 1.20 -7.75
C PHE A 48 -15.22 2.50 -8.49
N TYR A 49 -15.74 3.62 -7.96
CA TYR A 49 -15.41 4.94 -8.48
C TYR A 49 -14.06 5.42 -7.93
N GLU A 50 -13.20 5.87 -8.83
CA GLU A 50 -11.97 6.58 -8.51
C GLU A 50 -11.66 7.55 -9.66
N PRO A 51 -11.43 8.84 -9.40
CA PRO A 51 -11.17 9.82 -10.44
C PRO A 51 -10.09 9.36 -11.45
N LYS A 52 -10.46 9.39 -12.74
CA LYS A 52 -9.62 8.99 -13.88
C LYS A 52 -9.28 7.50 -13.99
N LEU A 53 -9.72 6.63 -13.07
CA LEU A 53 -9.40 5.20 -13.12
C LEU A 53 -9.86 4.55 -14.42
N GLU A 54 -11.13 4.71 -14.79
CA GLU A 54 -11.70 4.13 -16.00
C GLU A 54 -10.96 4.60 -17.26
N TYR A 55 -10.59 5.88 -17.32
CA TYR A 55 -9.79 6.44 -18.42
C TYR A 55 -8.43 5.72 -18.56
N TYR A 56 -7.68 5.58 -17.47
CA TYR A 56 -6.38 4.90 -17.51
C TYR A 56 -6.50 3.40 -17.76
N LEU A 57 -7.53 2.77 -17.22
CA LEU A 57 -7.85 1.36 -17.45
C LEU A 57 -8.11 1.11 -18.93
N LYS A 58 -9.03 1.85 -19.55
CA LYS A 58 -9.34 1.73 -20.99
C LYS A 58 -8.12 2.03 -21.87
N LYS A 59 -7.32 3.04 -21.52
CA LYS A 59 -6.08 3.35 -22.24
C LYS A 59 -5.05 2.21 -22.19
N GLY A 60 -5.00 1.50 -21.07
CA GLY A 60 -4.02 0.44 -20.82
C GLY A 60 -4.51 -0.97 -21.12
N ILE A 61 -5.81 -1.18 -21.35
CA ILE A 61 -6.45 -2.49 -21.29
C ILE A 61 -5.83 -3.55 -22.20
N LYS A 62 -5.41 -3.15 -23.41
CA LYS A 62 -4.73 -4.03 -24.37
C LYS A 62 -3.40 -4.60 -23.86
N ASN A 63 -2.82 -3.99 -22.83
CA ASN A 63 -1.58 -4.42 -22.19
C ASN A 63 -1.84 -5.19 -20.89
N ILE A 64 -3.10 -5.40 -20.49
CA ILE A 64 -3.48 -6.04 -19.23
C ILE A 64 -4.29 -7.30 -19.54
N ILE A 65 -3.84 -8.44 -19.02
CA ILE A 65 -4.61 -9.68 -19.03
C ILE A 65 -5.26 -9.84 -17.66
N PHE A 66 -6.59 -9.94 -17.62
CA PHE A 66 -7.33 -10.19 -16.39
C PHE A 66 -7.68 -11.68 -16.25
N THR A 67 -7.33 -12.27 -15.11
CA THR A 67 -7.60 -13.67 -14.78
C THR A 67 -8.06 -13.83 -13.34
N SER A 68 -8.84 -14.88 -13.08
CA SER A 68 -9.29 -15.22 -11.72
C SER A 68 -8.43 -16.28 -11.03
N LYS A 69 -7.30 -16.65 -11.64
CA LYS A 69 -6.45 -17.75 -11.17
C LYS A 69 -4.98 -17.32 -11.18
N ILE A 70 -4.27 -17.71 -10.13
CA ILE A 70 -2.80 -17.66 -10.11
C ILE A 70 -2.31 -18.92 -10.84
N ASP A 71 -2.19 -18.84 -12.17
CA ASP A 71 -1.70 -19.91 -13.04
C ASP A 71 -0.20 -19.74 -13.36
N GLU A 72 0.34 -20.60 -14.24
CA GLU A 72 1.76 -20.54 -14.63
C GLU A 72 2.11 -19.22 -15.33
N ILE A 73 1.18 -18.67 -16.13
CA ILE A 73 1.39 -17.42 -16.86
C ILE A 73 1.55 -16.27 -15.87
N ALA A 74 0.73 -16.24 -14.81
CA ALA A 74 0.83 -15.26 -13.73
C ALA A 74 2.16 -15.33 -12.95
N LEU A 75 2.89 -16.46 -12.99
CA LEU A 75 4.17 -16.61 -12.30
C LEU A 75 5.39 -16.39 -13.21
N GLN A 76 5.23 -16.49 -14.52
CA GLN A 76 6.28 -16.21 -15.52
C GLN A 76 6.49 -14.70 -15.73
N THR A 77 6.81 -13.99 -14.65
CA THR A 77 6.95 -12.53 -14.61
C THR A 77 8.20 -12.11 -13.85
N ASP A 78 8.66 -10.87 -14.09
CA ASP A 78 9.79 -10.30 -13.37
C ASP A 78 9.41 -9.94 -11.92
N PHE A 79 8.19 -9.44 -11.76
CA PHE A 79 7.66 -8.89 -10.52
C PHE A 79 6.24 -9.39 -10.28
N ILE A 80 5.99 -9.86 -9.05
CA ILE A 80 4.65 -10.24 -8.58
C ILE A 80 4.30 -9.34 -7.41
N PHE A 81 3.43 -8.36 -7.63
CA PHE A 81 2.92 -7.48 -6.57
C PHE A 81 1.72 -8.12 -5.89
N ILE A 82 1.75 -8.19 -4.57
CA ILE A 82 0.63 -8.61 -3.74
C ILE A 82 0.01 -7.36 -3.13
N THR A 83 -1.23 -7.09 -3.53
CA THR A 83 -2.03 -5.90 -3.20
C THR A 83 -3.40 -6.26 -2.62
N VAL A 84 -3.52 -7.46 -2.04
CA VAL A 84 -4.74 -7.92 -1.37
C VAL A 84 -5.01 -7.15 -0.08
N GLY A 85 -6.27 -7.09 0.34
CA GLY A 85 -6.66 -6.44 1.58
C GLY A 85 -6.02 -7.09 2.81
N THR A 86 -5.85 -6.27 3.85
CA THR A 86 -5.35 -6.67 5.17
C THR A 86 -6.25 -6.09 6.26
N PRO A 87 -7.50 -6.57 6.36
CA PRO A 87 -8.47 -6.07 7.34
C PRO A 87 -8.02 -6.38 8.77
N LEU A 88 -8.61 -5.71 9.76
CA LEU A 88 -8.38 -6.07 11.16
C LEU A 88 -9.14 -7.35 11.53
N ASN A 89 -8.58 -8.12 12.46
CA ASN A 89 -9.31 -9.16 13.18
C ASN A 89 -10.05 -8.57 14.39
N LYS A 90 -10.73 -9.41 15.19
CA LYS A 90 -11.47 -9.00 16.40
C LYS A 90 -10.58 -8.40 17.50
N LEU A 91 -9.26 -8.60 17.41
CA LEU A 91 -8.25 -8.07 18.35
C LEU A 91 -7.57 -6.80 17.80
N ASN A 92 -8.10 -6.20 16.73
CA ASN A 92 -7.53 -5.04 16.05
C ASN A 92 -6.15 -5.28 15.42
N GLU A 93 -5.77 -6.53 15.18
CA GLU A 93 -4.53 -6.90 14.52
C GLU A 93 -4.75 -7.08 13.01
N ILE A 94 -3.70 -6.88 12.21
CA ILE A 94 -3.76 -7.18 10.78
C ILE A 94 -4.03 -8.67 10.54
N ASN A 95 -5.14 -8.97 9.87
CA ASN A 95 -5.43 -10.30 9.36
C ASN A 95 -4.64 -10.55 8.06
N LEU A 96 -3.71 -11.52 8.13
CA LEU A 96 -2.87 -11.93 7.01
C LEU A 96 -3.47 -13.08 6.17
N GLU A 97 -4.70 -13.53 6.41
CA GLU A 97 -5.30 -14.69 5.74
C GLU A 97 -5.25 -14.61 4.20
N PHE A 98 -5.62 -13.47 3.61
CA PHE A 98 -5.57 -13.29 2.17
C PHE A 98 -4.15 -13.37 1.62
N ILE A 99 -3.17 -12.79 2.33
CA ILE A 99 -1.75 -12.92 1.97
C ILE A 99 -1.30 -14.39 2.08
N LYS A 100 -1.63 -15.08 3.18
CA LYS A 100 -1.30 -16.50 3.37
C LYS A 100 -1.87 -17.37 2.24
N SER A 101 -3.11 -17.11 1.83
CA SER A 101 -3.76 -17.81 0.72
C SER A 101 -3.02 -17.59 -0.61
N VAL A 102 -2.71 -16.34 -0.95
CA VAL A 102 -1.92 -16.01 -2.15
C VAL A 102 -0.54 -16.66 -2.12
N ILE A 103 0.17 -16.54 -1.00
CA ILE A 103 1.51 -17.12 -0.83
C ILE A 103 1.48 -18.65 -0.94
N SER A 104 0.45 -19.31 -0.41
CA SER A 104 0.26 -20.77 -0.54
C SER A 104 0.00 -21.20 -2.00
N LEU A 105 -0.71 -20.40 -2.77
CA LEU A 105 -0.95 -20.67 -4.19
C LEU A 105 0.32 -20.47 -5.04
N ILE A 106 1.08 -19.41 -4.76
CA ILE A 106 2.37 -19.14 -5.40
C ILE A 106 3.38 -20.23 -5.06
N SER A 107 3.53 -20.58 -3.78
CA SER A 107 4.55 -21.50 -3.27
C SER A 107 4.49 -22.89 -3.91
N LYS A 108 3.28 -23.37 -4.22
CA LYS A 108 3.03 -24.68 -4.87
C LYS A 108 3.50 -24.72 -6.33
N LYS A 109 3.68 -23.56 -6.97
CA LYS A 109 3.96 -23.43 -8.40
C LYS A 109 5.31 -22.78 -8.71
N LEU A 110 6.01 -22.23 -7.71
CA LEU A 110 7.32 -21.61 -7.91
C LEU A 110 8.36 -22.58 -8.49
N LYS A 111 8.36 -23.85 -8.07
CA LYS A 111 9.35 -24.84 -8.54
C LYS A 111 9.27 -25.17 -10.02
N SER A 112 8.08 -25.10 -10.61
CA SER A 112 7.89 -25.29 -12.05
C SER A 112 8.11 -24.00 -12.84
N ASN A 113 8.43 -22.90 -12.16
CA ASN A 113 8.63 -21.62 -12.81
C ASN A 113 9.99 -21.59 -13.51
N LYS A 114 10.00 -21.17 -14.78
CA LYS A 114 11.22 -20.99 -15.57
C LYS A 114 11.98 -19.73 -15.20
N THR A 115 11.36 -18.85 -14.43
CA THR A 115 11.90 -17.57 -13.98
C THR A 115 11.97 -17.52 -12.47
N LYS A 116 12.92 -16.74 -11.94
CA LYS A 116 12.99 -16.37 -10.52
C LYS A 116 12.29 -15.02 -10.32
N PRO A 117 10.99 -14.98 -9.97
CA PRO A 117 10.28 -13.72 -9.79
C PRO A 117 10.70 -13.05 -8.48
N THR A 118 10.62 -11.71 -8.45
CA THR A 118 10.64 -10.97 -7.20
C THR A 118 9.19 -10.77 -6.74
N ILE A 119 8.84 -11.39 -5.62
CA ILE A 119 7.54 -11.23 -4.96
C ILE A 119 7.61 -9.98 -4.08
N ILE A 120 6.67 -9.07 -4.29
CA ILE A 120 6.65 -7.74 -3.69
C ILE A 120 5.37 -7.58 -2.89
N ILE A 121 5.50 -7.39 -1.58
CA ILE A 121 4.35 -7.08 -0.73
C ILE A 121 4.11 -5.58 -0.76
N LYS A 122 2.98 -5.20 -1.34
CA LYS A 122 2.51 -3.82 -1.42
C LYS A 122 1.33 -3.55 -0.49
N SER A 123 0.57 -4.60 -0.14
CA SER A 123 -0.40 -4.58 0.95
C SER A 123 0.22 -4.04 2.25
N THR A 124 -0.53 -3.25 3.01
CA THR A 124 -0.11 -2.80 4.34
C THR A 124 -0.03 -3.98 5.30
N VAL A 125 1.15 -4.23 5.85
CA VAL A 125 1.45 -5.34 6.77
C VAL A 125 2.33 -4.85 7.91
N VAL A 126 2.19 -5.46 9.09
CA VAL A 126 2.97 -5.10 10.29
C VAL A 126 4.46 -5.47 10.14
N PRO A 127 5.37 -4.76 10.83
CA PRO A 127 6.79 -5.04 10.76
C PRO A 127 7.13 -6.50 11.12
N GLY A 128 7.91 -7.15 10.25
CA GLY A 128 8.31 -8.56 10.36
C GLY A 128 7.48 -9.51 9.48
N THR A 129 6.45 -9.02 8.79
CA THR A 129 5.58 -9.87 7.97
C THR A 129 6.33 -10.50 6.79
N LEU A 130 7.27 -9.79 6.17
CA LEU A 130 8.09 -10.36 5.09
C LEU A 130 8.86 -11.62 5.52
N ASN A 131 9.39 -11.65 6.75
CA ASN A 131 10.07 -12.82 7.31
C ASN A 131 9.10 -13.98 7.55
N PHE A 132 7.87 -13.69 7.95
CA PHE A 132 6.81 -14.69 8.07
C PHE A 132 6.46 -15.30 6.69
N ILE A 133 6.33 -14.46 5.66
CA ILE A 133 6.07 -14.88 4.27
C ILE A 133 7.21 -15.75 3.74
N LYS A 134 8.47 -15.37 3.99
CA LYS A 134 9.65 -16.17 3.65
C LYS A 134 9.52 -17.59 4.20
N LYS A 135 9.24 -17.72 5.50
CA LYS A 135 9.05 -19.04 6.15
C LYS A 135 7.91 -19.83 5.52
N LEU A 136 6.81 -19.19 5.10
CA LEU A 136 5.72 -19.87 4.41
C LEU A 136 6.13 -20.40 3.03
N LEU A 137 6.87 -19.62 2.24
CA LEU A 137 7.38 -20.05 0.95
C LEU A 137 8.37 -21.23 1.11
N GLU A 138 9.24 -21.17 2.12
CA GLU A 138 10.24 -22.18 2.43
C GLU A 138 9.65 -23.51 2.95
N LYS A 139 8.48 -23.47 3.62
CA LYS A 139 7.73 -24.70 3.97
C LYS A 139 7.38 -25.56 2.75
N HIS A 140 7.25 -24.96 1.57
CA HIS A 140 7.05 -25.66 0.30
C HIS A 140 8.36 -26.01 -0.42
N LYS A 141 9.48 -26.04 0.31
CA LYS A 141 10.83 -26.34 -0.18
C LYS A 141 11.32 -25.39 -1.28
N ASN A 142 10.80 -24.16 -1.32
CA ASN A 142 11.36 -23.08 -2.14
C ASN A 142 12.48 -22.38 -1.36
N LYS A 143 13.43 -21.75 -2.05
CA LYS A 143 14.56 -21.05 -1.45
C LYS A 143 14.66 -19.63 -1.99
N GLU A 144 14.68 -18.64 -1.11
CA GLU A 144 15.00 -17.26 -1.48
C GLU A 144 16.41 -17.19 -2.11
N GLY A 145 16.60 -16.36 -3.13
CA GLY A 145 17.84 -16.30 -3.90
C GLY A 145 17.90 -17.29 -5.07
N ILE A 146 17.14 -18.39 -5.02
CA ILE A 146 17.11 -19.45 -6.04
C ILE A 146 15.76 -19.46 -6.76
N ASP A 147 14.67 -19.66 -6.03
CA ASP A 147 13.32 -19.82 -6.60
C ASP A 147 12.54 -18.50 -6.64
N PHE A 148 12.84 -17.58 -5.73
CA PHE A 148 12.21 -16.27 -5.65
C PHE A 148 13.10 -15.25 -4.93
N GLU A 149 12.69 -13.99 -4.97
CA GLU A 149 13.22 -12.90 -4.13
C GLU A 149 12.03 -12.21 -3.42
N LEU A 150 12.23 -11.66 -2.22
CA LEU A 150 11.17 -10.95 -1.48
C LEU A 150 11.52 -9.49 -1.24
N LEU A 151 10.56 -8.61 -1.52
CA LEU A 151 10.65 -7.18 -1.20
C LEU A 151 9.35 -6.67 -0.55
N SER A 152 9.48 -5.63 0.26
CA SER A 152 8.38 -4.79 0.74
C SER A 152 8.37 -3.49 -0.08
N ASN A 153 7.22 -3.10 -0.59
CA ASN A 153 7.02 -1.85 -1.31
C ASN A 153 5.69 -1.21 -0.87
N PRO A 154 5.63 -0.59 0.31
CA PRO A 154 4.41 0.03 0.80
C PRO A 154 3.89 1.08 -0.19
N GLU A 155 2.60 1.34 -0.12
CA GLU A 155 1.90 2.35 -0.92
C GLU A 155 1.45 3.51 -0.04
N PHE A 156 1.13 4.66 -0.64
CA PHE A 156 0.68 5.86 0.08
C PHE A 156 -0.45 6.57 -0.67
N LEU A 157 -1.32 5.79 -1.30
CA LEU A 157 -2.41 6.29 -2.10
C LEU A 157 -3.51 6.86 -1.21
N ARG A 158 -4.16 7.93 -1.68
CA ARG A 158 -5.36 8.51 -1.04
C ARG A 158 -6.59 8.21 -1.89
N GLU A 159 -7.66 7.77 -1.26
CA GLU A 159 -8.96 7.61 -1.91
C GLU A 159 -9.39 8.95 -2.55
N GLY A 160 -9.91 8.90 -3.78
CA GLY A 160 -10.22 10.09 -4.58
C GLY A 160 -9.01 10.71 -5.30
N SER A 161 -7.79 10.22 -5.09
CA SER A 161 -6.57 10.66 -5.77
C SER A 161 -5.61 9.51 -6.11
N ALA A 162 -6.07 8.26 -6.07
CA ALA A 162 -5.26 7.05 -6.20
C ALA A 162 -4.47 7.01 -7.50
N ILE A 163 -5.12 7.35 -8.61
CA ILE A 163 -4.46 7.38 -9.92
C ILE A 163 -3.41 8.47 -9.98
N ASN A 164 -3.67 9.63 -9.37
CA ASN A 164 -2.70 10.70 -9.32
C ASN A 164 -1.48 10.33 -8.47
N ASP A 165 -1.73 9.78 -7.28
CA ASP A 165 -0.70 9.37 -6.33
C ASP A 165 0.09 8.15 -6.86
N THR A 166 -0.55 7.27 -7.63
CA THR A 166 0.11 6.17 -8.34
C THR A 166 1.04 6.70 -9.43
N ARG A 167 0.64 7.74 -10.15
CA ARG A 167 1.43 8.32 -11.26
C ARG A 167 2.59 9.18 -10.76
N ASN A 168 2.39 9.86 -9.64
CA ASN A 168 3.29 10.83 -9.06
C ASN A 168 3.45 10.56 -7.56
N PRO A 169 4.04 9.42 -7.16
CA PRO A 169 4.22 9.11 -5.76
C PRO A 169 5.21 10.12 -5.14
N HIS A 170 4.94 10.60 -3.93
CA HIS A 170 5.88 11.49 -3.24
C HIS A 170 7.19 10.78 -2.91
N VAL A 171 7.16 9.46 -2.68
CA VAL A 171 8.35 8.62 -2.51
C VAL A 171 8.04 7.19 -2.92
N VAL A 172 9.04 6.47 -3.42
CA VAL A 172 8.98 5.03 -3.65
C VAL A 172 9.92 4.33 -2.67
N ILE A 173 9.36 3.54 -1.75
CA ILE A 173 10.13 2.78 -0.75
C ILE A 173 10.33 1.36 -1.24
N VAL A 174 11.57 0.88 -1.22
CA VAL A 174 11.91 -0.50 -1.54
C VAL A 174 12.67 -1.13 -0.37
N GLY A 175 11.95 -1.92 0.42
CA GLY A 175 12.47 -2.69 1.55
C GLY A 175 12.87 -4.11 1.14
N GLY A 176 13.99 -4.61 1.63
CA GLY A 176 14.42 -6.00 1.45
C GLY A 176 15.91 -6.17 1.66
N ASN A 177 16.35 -7.43 1.77
CA ASN A 177 17.75 -7.73 2.04
C ASN A 177 18.56 -7.80 0.74
N ASP A 178 18.03 -8.45 -0.30
CA ASP A 178 18.72 -8.58 -1.59
C ASP A 178 18.89 -7.23 -2.31
N THR A 179 20.13 -6.76 -2.38
CA THR A 179 20.49 -5.48 -3.01
C THR A 179 20.21 -5.50 -4.52
N LYS A 180 20.36 -6.65 -5.17
CA LYS A 180 20.19 -6.80 -6.63
C LYS A 180 18.73 -6.64 -7.04
N SER A 181 17.81 -7.29 -6.33
CA SER A 181 16.36 -7.19 -6.56
C SER A 181 15.85 -5.80 -6.23
N ARG A 182 16.34 -5.18 -5.13
CA ARG A 182 16.02 -3.77 -4.83
C ARG A 182 16.43 -2.84 -5.97
N LYS A 183 17.65 -3.00 -6.49
CA LYS A 183 18.13 -2.22 -7.64
C LYS A 183 17.26 -2.47 -8.88
N LYS A 184 16.93 -3.74 -9.19
CA LYS A 184 16.07 -4.10 -10.33
C LYS A 184 14.70 -3.43 -10.23
N LEU A 185 14.08 -3.40 -9.04
CA LEU A 185 12.79 -2.75 -8.83
C LEU A 185 12.88 -1.22 -8.95
N VAL A 186 13.93 -0.60 -8.43
CA VAL A 186 14.15 0.85 -8.61
C VAL A 186 14.34 1.21 -10.08
N GLU A 187 15.14 0.44 -10.82
CA GLU A 187 15.35 0.67 -12.27
C GLU A 187 14.07 0.44 -13.08
N PHE A 188 13.18 -0.45 -12.62
CA PHE A 188 11.85 -0.54 -13.19
C PHE A 188 11.04 0.74 -12.93
N TYR A 189 11.00 1.21 -11.70
CA TYR A 189 10.25 2.42 -11.35
C TYR A 189 10.76 3.69 -12.06
N LYS A 190 12.07 3.82 -12.27
CA LYS A 190 12.68 4.93 -13.03
C LYS A 190 12.21 5.02 -14.49
N LYS A 191 11.76 3.90 -15.07
CA LYS A 191 11.23 3.88 -16.46
C LYS A 191 9.80 4.42 -16.54
N ILE A 192 9.06 4.40 -15.44
CA ILE A 192 7.63 4.73 -15.44
C ILE A 192 7.29 6.06 -14.76
N TYR A 193 8.14 6.48 -13.83
CA TYR A 193 7.97 7.72 -13.06
C TYR A 193 8.81 8.88 -13.60
N PRO A 194 8.50 10.13 -13.18
CA PRO A 194 9.29 11.31 -13.51
C PRO A 194 10.76 11.19 -13.09
N LYS A 195 11.65 11.95 -13.74
CA LYS A 195 13.10 11.91 -13.48
C LYS A 195 13.48 12.31 -12.05
N ASN A 196 12.71 13.19 -11.42
CA ASN A 196 12.92 13.72 -10.07
C ASN A 196 12.20 12.89 -8.98
N GLN A 197 11.86 11.64 -9.27
CA GLN A 197 11.23 10.75 -8.29
C GLN A 197 12.23 10.32 -7.20
N ASP A 198 11.84 10.45 -5.94
CA ASP A 198 12.62 9.94 -4.82
C ASP A 198 12.44 8.44 -4.60
N TYR A 199 13.57 7.75 -4.38
CA TYR A 199 13.65 6.31 -4.11
C TYR A 199 14.40 6.05 -2.81
N VAL A 200 13.71 5.46 -1.83
CA VAL A 200 14.30 5.08 -0.55
C VAL A 200 14.49 3.56 -0.52
N LYS A 201 15.74 3.12 -0.30
CA LYS A 201 16.07 1.71 -0.13
C LYS A 201 16.36 1.44 1.34
N THR A 202 15.71 0.43 1.92
CA THR A 202 15.93 0.04 3.32
C THR A 202 15.74 -1.47 3.50
N ASN A 203 15.77 -1.98 4.72
CA ASN A 203 15.39 -3.36 5.03
C ASN A 203 13.85 -3.53 5.02
N ALA A 204 13.37 -4.77 4.99
CA ALA A 204 11.93 -5.05 4.90
C ALA A 204 11.12 -4.49 6.08
N THR A 205 11.58 -4.74 7.30
CA THR A 205 10.91 -4.34 8.54
C THR A 205 10.80 -2.83 8.68
N THR A 206 11.84 -2.09 8.34
CA THR A 206 11.81 -0.62 8.31
C THR A 206 10.86 -0.11 7.24
N ALA A 207 10.82 -0.70 6.03
CA ALA A 207 9.86 -0.31 5.01
C ALA A 207 8.40 -0.53 5.46
N GLU A 208 8.11 -1.66 6.10
CA GLU A 208 6.79 -1.95 6.69
C GLU A 208 6.42 -0.90 7.77
N MET A 209 7.38 -0.53 8.63
CA MET A 209 7.15 0.48 9.68
C MET A 209 6.93 1.90 9.13
N ILE A 210 7.61 2.29 8.03
CA ILE A 210 7.46 3.64 7.46
C ILE A 210 6.00 3.92 7.06
N LYS A 211 5.28 2.91 6.55
CA LYS A 211 3.85 3.06 6.21
C LYS A 211 3.03 3.45 7.44
N TYR A 212 3.23 2.74 8.55
CA TYR A 212 2.55 2.99 9.81
C TYR A 212 2.93 4.33 10.43
N ALA A 213 4.22 4.67 10.45
CA ALA A 213 4.69 5.94 10.98
C ALA A 213 4.08 7.13 10.22
N ASN A 214 4.02 7.05 8.89
CA ASN A 214 3.43 8.09 8.06
C ASN A 214 1.92 8.26 8.36
N ASN A 215 1.15 7.17 8.28
CA ASN A 215 -0.30 7.22 8.52
C ASN A 215 -0.64 7.66 9.96
N ALA A 216 0.10 7.18 10.96
CA ALA A 216 -0.10 7.57 12.36
C ALA A 216 0.22 9.06 12.60
N PHE A 217 1.26 9.59 11.95
CA PHE A 217 1.58 11.01 12.07
C PHE A 217 0.53 11.90 11.40
N LEU A 218 0.04 11.52 10.22
CA LEU A 218 -1.05 12.24 9.54
C LEU A 218 -2.33 12.25 10.39
N ALA A 219 -2.69 11.12 10.99
CA ALA A 219 -3.80 11.04 11.95
C ALA A 219 -3.56 11.95 13.16
N THR A 220 -2.34 12.00 13.68
CA THR A 220 -1.96 12.88 14.79
C THR A 220 -2.15 14.36 14.43
N LYS A 221 -1.76 14.80 13.22
CA LYS A 221 -1.96 16.19 12.79
C LYS A 221 -3.43 16.58 12.77
N ILE A 222 -4.30 15.71 12.24
CA ILE A 222 -5.75 15.93 12.19
C ILE A 222 -6.31 16.03 13.62
N THR A 223 -5.98 15.06 14.48
CA THR A 223 -6.46 15.07 15.86
C THR A 223 -5.95 16.27 16.65
N PHE A 224 -4.71 16.70 16.40
CA PHE A 224 -4.14 17.88 17.02
C PHE A 224 -4.92 19.14 16.64
N ILE A 225 -5.17 19.37 15.35
CA ILE A 225 -5.89 20.58 14.93
C ILE A 225 -7.36 20.56 15.35
N ASN A 226 -7.99 19.38 15.41
CA ASN A 226 -9.33 19.22 16.00
C ASN A 226 -9.36 19.59 17.48
N SER A 227 -8.33 19.19 18.24
CA SER A 227 -8.21 19.59 19.65
C SER A 227 -8.08 21.10 19.80
N MET A 228 -7.32 21.76 18.90
CA MET A 228 -7.24 23.22 18.85
C MET A 228 -8.58 23.86 18.50
N ALA A 229 -9.34 23.29 17.57
CA ALA A 229 -10.68 23.77 17.23
C ALA A 229 -11.62 23.74 18.43
N ASN A 230 -11.62 22.65 19.21
CA ASN A 230 -12.43 22.52 20.40
C ASN A 230 -12.04 23.55 21.48
N ILE A 231 -10.75 23.90 21.61
CA ILE A 231 -10.29 24.99 22.47
C ILE A 231 -10.79 26.34 21.95
N CYS A 232 -10.63 26.61 20.65
CA CYS A 232 -11.06 27.86 20.03
C CYS A 232 -12.57 28.10 20.21
N GLN A 233 -13.40 27.06 20.17
CA GLN A 233 -14.84 27.15 20.45
C GLN A 233 -15.18 27.63 21.88
N LYS A 234 -14.23 27.59 22.82
CA LYS A 234 -14.39 28.08 24.20
C LYS A 234 -13.83 29.49 24.41
N ILE A 235 -13.21 30.08 23.40
CA ILE A 235 -12.60 31.40 23.48
C ILE A 235 -13.34 32.33 22.50
N PRO A 236 -13.92 33.45 22.96
CA PRO A 236 -14.58 34.40 22.07
C PRO A 236 -13.68 34.86 20.92
N ASP A 237 -14.27 35.06 19.74
CA ASP A 237 -13.63 35.61 18.55
C ASP A 237 -12.33 34.91 18.10
N THR A 238 -12.17 33.62 18.41
CA THR A 238 -11.00 32.82 18.02
C THR A 238 -11.30 31.89 16.83
N ASN A 239 -10.56 32.05 15.73
CA ASN A 239 -10.74 31.25 14.51
C ASN A 239 -9.63 30.21 14.32
N VAL A 240 -9.99 28.92 14.32
CA VAL A 240 -9.03 27.81 14.13
C VAL A 240 -8.43 27.79 12.72
N ASP A 241 -9.15 28.26 11.70
CA ASP A 241 -8.65 28.25 10.32
C ASP A 241 -7.50 29.25 10.13
N ASP A 242 -7.61 30.43 10.75
CA ASP A 242 -6.54 31.43 10.75
C ASP A 242 -5.30 30.91 11.51
N ILE A 243 -5.51 30.25 12.66
CA ILE A 243 -4.45 29.60 13.43
C ILE A 243 -3.76 28.52 12.61
N ALA A 244 -4.53 27.60 12.01
CA ALA A 244 -4.03 26.51 11.19
C ALA A 244 -3.21 27.02 10.01
N LYS A 245 -3.70 28.08 9.34
CA LYS A 245 -3.01 28.75 8.24
C LYS A 245 -1.66 29.30 8.68
N VAL A 246 -1.60 30.08 9.77
CA VAL A 246 -0.35 30.67 10.27
C VAL A 246 0.63 29.58 10.74
N MET A 247 0.16 28.57 11.46
CA MET A 247 0.98 27.42 11.84
C MET A 247 1.56 26.69 10.62
N GLY A 248 0.75 26.51 9.59
CA GLY A 248 1.14 25.85 8.36
C GLY A 248 2.17 26.61 7.52
N MET A 249 2.35 27.92 7.76
CA MET A 249 3.41 28.72 7.13
C MET A 249 4.79 28.41 7.71
N ASP A 250 4.86 27.80 8.91
CA ASP A 250 6.13 27.32 9.45
C ASP A 250 6.63 26.11 8.63
N PRO A 251 7.81 26.21 7.99
CA PRO A 251 8.33 25.14 7.13
C PRO A 251 8.63 23.84 7.89
N ARG A 252 8.72 23.88 9.22
CA ARG A 252 8.90 22.69 10.07
C ARG A 252 7.60 21.90 10.28
N ILE A 253 6.43 22.49 10.01
CA ILE A 253 5.10 21.90 10.26
C ILE A 253 4.40 21.46 8.97
N SER A 254 4.46 22.28 7.91
CA SER A 254 3.65 22.17 6.69
C SER A 254 2.15 22.43 6.89
N ASN A 255 1.56 23.16 5.94
CA ASN A 255 0.12 23.48 5.86
C ASN A 255 -0.80 22.30 5.53
N LEU A 256 -0.28 21.13 5.16
CA LEU A 256 -1.09 19.96 4.83
C LEU A 256 -1.58 19.25 6.09
N PHE A 257 -2.78 18.66 6.04
CA PHE A 257 -3.39 17.89 7.14
C PHE A 257 -3.63 18.73 8.43
N LEU A 258 -3.93 20.03 8.27
CA LEU A 258 -4.29 20.95 9.36
C LEU A 258 -5.71 21.51 9.18
N ASN A 259 -6.62 20.78 8.55
CA ASN A 259 -8.01 21.18 8.44
C ASN A 259 -8.81 20.55 9.57
N ALA A 260 -9.36 21.35 10.47
CA ALA A 260 -10.22 20.87 11.53
C ALA A 260 -11.57 20.38 10.99
N GLY A 261 -12.21 19.45 11.68
CA GLY A 261 -13.49 18.86 11.27
C GLY A 261 -13.95 17.71 12.18
N PRO A 262 -14.84 16.82 11.69
CA PRO A 262 -15.48 15.76 12.48
C PRO A 262 -14.57 14.54 12.73
N GLY A 263 -13.25 14.73 12.75
CA GLY A 263 -12.28 13.63 12.82
C GLY A 263 -11.93 13.00 11.47
N PHE A 264 -10.96 12.07 11.50
CA PHE A 264 -10.57 11.27 10.34
C PHE A 264 -11.35 9.95 10.28
N GLY A 265 -11.59 9.49 9.05
CA GLY A 265 -12.24 8.20 8.76
C GLY A 265 -11.56 7.44 7.63
N GLY A 266 -12.36 6.70 6.86
CA GLY A 266 -11.91 5.92 5.70
C GLY A 266 -11.26 4.59 6.05
N SER A 267 -10.82 3.86 5.03
CA SER A 267 -10.33 2.48 5.16
C SER A 267 -8.90 2.36 5.73
N CYS A 268 -8.14 3.46 5.72
CA CYS A 268 -6.71 3.45 6.01
C CYS A 268 -6.35 3.93 7.42
N PHE A 269 -6.67 5.18 7.81
CA PHE A 269 -6.18 5.74 9.08
C PHE A 269 -6.71 5.01 10.33
N PRO A 270 -8.02 4.79 10.50
CA PRO A 270 -8.53 4.06 11.65
C PRO A 270 -7.92 2.65 11.73
N LYS A 271 -7.83 1.95 10.59
CA LYS A 271 -7.28 0.60 10.49
C LYS A 271 -5.81 0.56 10.88
N ASP A 272 -4.99 1.41 10.26
CA ASP A 272 -3.54 1.36 10.43
C ASP A 272 -3.12 1.86 11.82
N LEU A 273 -3.81 2.86 12.38
CA LEU A 273 -3.57 3.31 13.75
C LEU A 273 -3.89 2.21 14.77
N GLN A 274 -5.05 1.55 14.63
CA GLN A 274 -5.46 0.41 15.45
C GLN A 274 -4.45 -0.74 15.39
N ALA A 275 -4.07 -1.13 14.16
CA ALA A 275 -3.09 -2.18 13.95
C ALA A 275 -1.73 -1.86 14.57
N LEU A 276 -1.27 -0.60 14.51
CA LEU A 276 0.00 -0.20 15.12
C LEU A 276 -0.06 -0.22 16.65
N ILE A 277 -1.18 0.23 17.24
CA ILE A 277 -1.41 0.16 18.68
C ILE A 277 -1.39 -1.30 19.16
N ALA A 278 -2.16 -2.17 18.50
CA ALA A 278 -2.22 -3.60 18.82
C ALA A 278 -0.84 -4.27 18.67
N TYR A 279 -0.15 -4.02 17.55
CA TYR A 279 1.20 -4.51 17.31
C TYR A 279 2.17 -4.07 18.41
N SER A 280 2.13 -2.79 18.80
CA SER A 280 3.01 -2.25 19.85
C SER A 280 2.78 -2.94 21.19
N LYS A 281 1.50 -3.14 21.58
CA LYS A 281 1.14 -3.82 22.83
C LYS A 281 1.63 -5.27 22.83
N ASN A 282 1.50 -5.97 21.70
CA ASN A 282 1.97 -7.35 21.54
C ASN A 282 3.49 -7.50 21.68
N ILE A 283 4.27 -6.45 21.37
CA ILE A 283 5.72 -6.44 21.58
C ILE A 283 6.13 -5.82 22.93
N GLY A 284 5.18 -5.59 23.83
CA GLY A 284 5.44 -5.09 25.19
C GLY A 284 5.57 -3.57 25.32
N TYR A 285 5.11 -2.79 24.33
CA TYR A 285 5.14 -1.32 24.37
C TYR A 285 3.72 -0.73 24.27
N SER A 286 3.36 0.17 25.19
CA SER A 286 2.08 0.92 25.13
C SER A 286 2.32 2.31 24.51
N PRO A 287 1.87 2.54 23.26
CA PRO A 287 2.08 3.80 22.57
C PRO A 287 1.04 4.84 22.99
N LYS A 288 1.17 5.39 24.20
CA LYS A 288 0.18 6.31 24.82
C LYS A 288 -0.30 7.43 23.89
N LEU A 289 0.61 8.07 23.15
CA LEU A 289 0.25 9.13 22.20
C LEU A 289 -0.75 8.64 21.14
N LEU A 290 -0.51 7.46 20.56
CA LEU A 290 -1.39 6.92 19.51
C LEU A 290 -2.74 6.49 20.07
N GLU A 291 -2.76 5.95 21.29
CA GLU A 291 -4.00 5.64 22.02
C GLU A 291 -4.82 6.93 22.27
N THR A 292 -4.17 8.02 22.68
CA THR A 292 -4.81 9.34 22.81
C THR A 292 -5.33 9.85 21.47
N VAL A 293 -4.54 9.77 20.40
CA VAL A 293 -4.96 10.18 19.05
C VAL A 293 -6.24 9.47 18.63
N GLN A 294 -6.30 8.15 18.83
CA GLN A 294 -7.50 7.35 18.56
C GLN A 294 -8.70 7.79 19.42
N ASN A 295 -8.51 7.96 20.73
CA ASN A 295 -9.58 8.31 21.64
C ASN A 295 -10.16 9.69 21.35
N CYS A 296 -9.30 10.68 21.13
CA CYS A 296 -9.73 12.03 20.75
C CYS A 296 -10.47 12.03 19.40
N ASN A 297 -10.04 11.22 18.42
CA ASN A 297 -10.76 11.10 17.16
C ASN A 297 -12.16 10.51 17.33
N ASN A 298 -12.34 9.54 18.23
CA ASN A 298 -13.65 8.94 18.50
C ASN A 298 -14.61 9.88 19.25
N GLN A 299 -14.07 10.88 19.95
CA GLN A 299 -14.84 11.89 20.69
C GLN A 299 -15.15 13.15 19.87
N GLN A 300 -14.48 13.33 18.73
CA GLN A 300 -14.63 14.48 17.85
C GLN A 300 -15.96 14.43 17.09
#